data_AF-A0AAV9HKJ5-F1
#
_entry.id   AF-A0AAV9HKJ5-F1
#
_cell.length_a   1.000
_cell.length_b   1.000
_cell.length_c   1.000
_cell.angle_alpha   90.00
_cell.angle_beta   90.00
_cell.angle_gamma   90.00
#
_symmetry.space_group_name_H-M   'P 1'
#
loop_
_entity.id
_entity.type
_entity.pdbx_description
1 polymer ?
#
loop_
_entity_poly.entity_id
_entity_poly.type
_entity_poly.pdbx_seq_one_letter_code
_entity_poly.pdbx_strand_id
1 'polypeptide(L)'
;MKFSVLAGTAILAVASAESQQYKGTWKSIGCYVDRSDQASDLTIAHTTKKFNSVSQCTDYCALLGAYKYAAPQGDSCYCGQGLDSDKVKDEECDIPCPGFATEMCGGVLRLSVYVDETYKQSNATTDLGGPSSTTATSAGSQGTAAPVSTTSSATTPTTDPVTGGAGKLGGYGALAAVAGLLVL
;
A
#
# COMPACT_ATOMS: atom_id res chain seq x y z
N MET A 1 47.07 -4.30 55.73
CA MET A 1 46.81 -5.29 54.66
C MET A 1 46.40 -4.51 53.43
N LYS A 2 47.07 -4.77 52.30
CA LYS A 2 47.20 -3.89 51.14
C LYS A 2 46.64 -4.68 49.96
N PHE A 3 45.63 -4.17 49.26
CA PHE A 3 45.20 -4.72 47.98
C PHE A 3 44.93 -3.59 47.00
N SER A 4 45.98 -3.24 46.25
CA SER A 4 45.84 -2.68 44.92
C SER A 4 45.50 -3.82 43.97
N VAL A 5 44.41 -3.71 43.22
CA VAL A 5 44.26 -4.37 41.92
C VAL A 5 43.58 -3.38 40.98
N LEU A 6 44.38 -2.69 40.17
CA LEU A 6 43.98 -2.22 38.85
C LEU A 6 44.14 -3.42 37.92
N ALA A 7 43.04 -3.96 37.42
CA ALA A 7 43.04 -4.85 36.27
C ALA A 7 41.73 -4.65 35.54
N GLY A 8 41.80 -3.94 34.41
CA GLY A 8 40.73 -3.92 33.44
C GLY A 8 40.53 -5.34 32.90
N THR A 9 39.29 -5.79 32.91
CA THR A 9 38.85 -6.92 32.10
C THR A 9 37.69 -6.41 31.27
N ALA A 10 37.92 -6.49 29.96
CA ALA A 10 37.02 -6.13 28.88
C ALA A 10 35.55 -6.26 29.28
N ILE A 11 34.84 -5.14 29.20
CA ILE A 11 33.43 -5.19 28.85
C ILE A 11 33.45 -5.99 27.54
N LEU A 12 32.99 -7.24 27.59
CA LEU A 12 32.45 -7.90 26.42
C LEU A 12 31.32 -6.97 26.00
N ALA A 13 31.66 -6.01 25.13
CA ALA A 13 30.72 -5.42 24.23
C ALA A 13 30.29 -6.62 23.37
N VAL A 14 29.35 -7.40 23.90
CA VAL A 14 28.41 -8.12 23.06
C VAL A 14 27.89 -7.04 22.14
N ALA A 15 28.39 -7.06 20.90
CA ALA A 15 27.92 -6.18 19.86
C ALA A 15 26.40 -6.36 19.90
N SER A 16 25.73 -5.31 20.34
CA SER A 16 24.33 -5.17 20.08
C SER A 16 24.24 -5.04 18.56
N ALA A 17 24.22 -6.18 17.86
CA ALA A 17 23.33 -6.32 16.73
C ALA A 17 21.94 -6.20 17.35
N GLU A 18 21.60 -4.95 17.68
CA GLU A 18 20.27 -4.55 18.06
C GLU A 18 19.40 -5.22 17.01
N SER A 19 18.37 -5.92 17.44
CA SER A 19 17.17 -6.00 16.63
C SER A 19 16.75 -4.55 16.37
N GLN A 20 17.42 -3.88 15.43
CA GLN A 20 16.95 -2.67 14.81
C GLN A 20 15.62 -3.14 14.25
N GLN A 21 14.54 -2.77 14.95
CA GLN A 21 13.19 -2.95 14.50
C GLN A 21 13.17 -2.36 13.10
N TYR A 22 13.32 -3.21 12.10
CA TYR A 22 13.48 -2.79 10.71
C TYR A 22 12.11 -2.27 10.32
N LYS A 23 11.92 -0.97 10.56
CA LYS A 23 10.72 -0.22 10.24
C LYS A 23 11.06 0.53 8.96
N GLY A 24 10.74 -0.10 7.84
CA GLY A 24 10.96 0.47 6.52
C GLY A 24 10.33 1.85 6.37
N THR A 25 10.87 2.65 5.45
CA THR A 25 10.25 3.90 5.02
C THR A 25 9.51 3.65 3.72
N TRP A 26 8.20 3.44 3.83
CA TRP A 26 7.39 2.96 2.71
C TRP A 26 6.75 4.10 1.93
N LYS A 27 6.92 4.06 0.61
CA LYS A 27 6.36 5.03 -0.33
C LYS A 27 5.55 4.32 -1.40
N SER A 28 4.34 4.80 -1.65
CA SER A 28 3.52 4.30 -2.76
C SER A 28 4.21 4.62 -4.09
N ILE A 29 4.34 3.60 -4.94
CA ILE A 29 4.87 3.73 -6.30
C ILE A 29 3.79 3.51 -7.37
N GLY A 30 2.53 3.34 -6.94
CA GLY A 30 1.33 3.31 -7.77
C GLY A 30 0.66 1.95 -7.87
N CYS A 31 -0.28 1.85 -8.81
CA CYS A 31 -1.04 0.64 -9.08
C CYS A 31 -0.40 -0.25 -10.15
N TYR A 32 -0.35 -1.56 -9.92
CA TYR A 32 0.28 -2.53 -10.83
C TYR A 32 -0.66 -3.70 -11.12
N VAL A 33 -0.45 -4.37 -12.26
CA VAL A 33 -1.15 -5.63 -12.55
C VAL A 33 -0.74 -6.69 -11.52
N ASP A 34 -1.68 -7.50 -11.05
CA ASP A 34 -1.33 -8.67 -10.26
C ASP A 34 -0.79 -9.77 -11.17
N ARG A 35 0.49 -10.12 -10.96
CA ARG A 35 1.20 -11.25 -11.58
C ARG A 35 1.81 -12.18 -10.52
N SER A 36 1.28 -12.13 -9.30
CA SER A 36 1.78 -12.94 -8.18
C SER A 36 1.68 -14.45 -8.41
N ASP A 37 0.83 -14.88 -9.35
CA ASP A 37 0.70 -16.25 -9.84
C ASP A 37 1.66 -16.61 -10.99
N GLN A 38 2.32 -15.62 -11.60
CA GLN A 38 3.13 -15.77 -12.82
C GLN A 38 4.59 -15.36 -12.61
N ALA A 39 5.23 -15.96 -11.60
CA ALA A 39 6.66 -15.82 -11.31
C ALA A 39 7.14 -14.40 -10.94
N SER A 40 6.25 -13.51 -10.51
CA SER A 40 6.68 -12.27 -9.87
C SER A 40 7.46 -12.61 -8.58
N ASP A 41 8.44 -11.78 -8.22
CA ASP A 41 9.16 -11.92 -6.94
C ASP A 41 8.31 -11.47 -5.72
N LEU A 42 7.04 -11.10 -5.95
CA LEU A 42 6.06 -10.90 -4.89
C LEU A 42 5.45 -12.23 -4.48
N THR A 43 5.54 -12.54 -3.20
CA THR A 43 4.95 -13.73 -2.59
C THR A 43 3.92 -13.35 -1.55
N ILE A 44 2.85 -14.14 -1.42
CA ILE A 44 1.84 -13.92 -0.37
C ILE A 44 2.52 -14.06 0.99
N ALA A 45 2.50 -12.98 1.76
CA ALA A 45 3.03 -12.95 3.12
C ALA A 45 1.93 -13.29 4.13
N HIS A 46 0.73 -12.71 3.97
CA HIS A 46 -0.44 -13.09 4.77
C HIS A 46 -1.75 -12.83 4.03
N THR A 47 -2.84 -13.37 4.58
CA THR A 47 -4.21 -13.07 4.13
C THR A 47 -5.13 -12.97 5.34
N THR A 48 -5.84 -11.85 5.48
CA THR A 48 -6.76 -11.58 6.59
C THR A 48 -7.98 -10.77 6.14
N LYS A 49 -9.15 -11.40 6.22
CA LYS A 49 -10.43 -10.84 5.74
C LYS A 49 -10.87 -9.55 6.44
N LYS A 50 -10.29 -9.22 7.60
CA LYS A 50 -10.74 -8.09 8.45
C LYS A 50 -9.66 -7.09 8.79
N PHE A 51 -8.38 -7.45 8.71
CA PHE A 51 -7.32 -6.67 9.34
C PHE A 51 -6.21 -6.24 8.39
N ASN A 52 -6.38 -6.42 7.08
CA ASN A 52 -5.38 -5.98 6.12
C ASN A 52 -5.47 -4.45 5.97
N SER A 53 -4.33 -3.80 6.01
CA SER A 53 -4.15 -2.37 5.76
C SER A 53 -2.79 -2.16 5.08
N VAL A 54 -2.54 -0.96 4.55
CA VAL A 54 -1.24 -0.61 3.99
C VAL A 54 -0.18 -0.73 5.09
N SER A 55 -0.43 -0.09 6.24
CA SER A 55 0.49 -0.11 7.39
C SER A 55 0.84 -1.52 7.86
N GLN A 56 -0.18 -2.38 8.05
CA GLN A 56 0.02 -3.78 8.46
C GLN A 56 0.83 -4.56 7.43
N CYS A 57 0.52 -4.38 6.14
CA CYS A 57 1.25 -5.08 5.08
C CYS A 57 2.71 -4.64 5.02
N THR A 58 2.97 -3.33 5.05
CA THR A 58 4.33 -2.79 5.01
C THR A 58 5.15 -3.16 6.25
N ASP A 59 4.56 -3.13 7.44
CA ASP A 59 5.25 -3.52 8.67
C ASP A 59 5.57 -5.02 8.67
N TYR A 60 4.67 -5.86 8.17
CA TYR A 60 4.90 -7.28 8.05
C TYR A 60 6.02 -7.62 7.05
N CYS A 61 6.02 -6.97 5.88
CA CYS A 61 7.09 -7.12 4.89
C CYS A 61 8.46 -6.66 5.41
N ALA A 62 8.47 -5.62 6.24
CA ALA A 62 9.69 -5.15 6.89
C ALA A 62 10.21 -6.21 7.89
N LEU A 63 9.31 -6.78 8.71
CA LEU A 63 9.66 -7.73 9.78
C LEU A 63 10.09 -9.12 9.28
N LEU A 64 9.48 -9.64 8.21
CA LEU A 64 9.73 -11.02 7.76
C LEU A 64 11.12 -11.25 7.14
N GLY A 65 11.78 -10.20 6.68
CA GLY A 65 13.07 -10.34 6.01
C GLY A 65 13.57 -9.10 5.30
N ALA A 66 13.13 -7.91 5.74
CA ALA A 66 13.42 -6.64 5.07
C ALA A 66 13.14 -6.73 3.57
N TYR A 67 11.90 -6.98 3.16
CA TYR A 67 11.56 -6.97 1.73
C TYR A 67 11.60 -5.54 1.17
N LYS A 68 12.01 -5.38 -0.09
CA LYS A 68 12.02 -4.09 -0.79
C LYS A 68 10.61 -3.59 -1.13
N TYR A 69 9.70 -4.49 -1.45
CA TYR A 69 8.35 -4.19 -1.90
C TYR A 69 7.29 -4.81 -1.00
N ALA A 70 6.21 -4.05 -0.79
CA ALA A 70 5.00 -4.49 -0.13
C ALA A 70 3.82 -4.14 -1.05
N ALA A 71 2.91 -5.08 -1.25
CA ALA A 71 1.82 -4.94 -2.20
C ALA A 71 0.51 -5.48 -1.59
N PRO A 72 -0.27 -4.65 -0.88
CA PRO A 72 -1.61 -5.04 -0.45
C PRO A 72 -2.60 -5.18 -1.63
N GLN A 73 -3.44 -6.22 -1.53
CA GLN A 73 -4.57 -6.48 -2.43
C GLN A 73 -5.75 -7.06 -1.63
N GLY A 74 -6.81 -6.28 -1.45
CA GLY A 74 -7.98 -6.64 -0.66
C GLY A 74 -7.57 -7.13 0.74
N ASP A 75 -7.80 -8.41 0.99
CA ASP A 75 -7.43 -9.08 2.23
C ASP A 75 -6.04 -9.71 2.24
N SER A 76 -5.33 -9.73 1.12
CA SER A 76 -4.01 -10.29 0.96
C SER A 76 -2.90 -9.24 1.01
N CYS A 77 -1.74 -9.64 1.50
CA CYS A 77 -0.51 -8.84 1.49
C CYS A 77 0.59 -9.65 0.84
N TYR A 78 1.31 -9.01 -0.08
CA TYR A 78 2.43 -9.61 -0.79
C TYR A 78 3.73 -8.86 -0.47
N CYS A 79 4.83 -9.59 -0.32
CA CYS A 79 6.17 -9.04 -0.11
C CYS A 79 7.15 -9.60 -1.14
N GLY A 80 8.14 -8.80 -1.55
CA GLY A 80 9.13 -9.24 -2.53
C GLY A 80 10.36 -8.33 -2.62
N GLN A 81 11.43 -8.81 -3.25
CA GLN A 81 12.64 -8.02 -3.51
C GLN A 81 12.62 -7.35 -4.90
N GLY A 82 11.79 -7.86 -5.80
CA GLY A 82 11.55 -7.38 -7.15
C GLY A 82 10.08 -7.12 -7.41
N LEU A 83 9.82 -6.31 -8.44
CA LEU A 83 8.51 -6.03 -8.97
C LEU A 83 8.59 -6.18 -10.49
N ASP A 84 8.21 -7.37 -10.99
CA ASP A 84 8.10 -7.64 -12.43
C ASP A 84 6.62 -7.62 -12.83
N SER A 85 6.08 -6.40 -12.90
CA SER A 85 4.70 -6.17 -13.32
C SER A 85 4.53 -4.79 -13.95
N ASP A 86 3.50 -4.65 -14.76
CA ASP A 86 3.19 -3.41 -15.47
C ASP A 86 2.43 -2.44 -14.57
N LYS A 87 2.88 -1.19 -14.56
CA LYS A 87 2.17 -0.10 -13.90
C LYS A 87 0.92 0.28 -14.70
N VAL A 88 -0.19 0.49 -14.00
CA VAL A 88 -1.48 0.91 -14.56
C VAL A 88 -1.93 2.23 -13.95
N LYS A 89 -3.14 2.67 -14.29
CA LYS A 89 -3.75 3.86 -13.70
C LYS A 89 -4.02 3.64 -12.21
N ASP A 90 -3.77 4.66 -11.40
CA ASP A 90 -3.95 4.55 -9.94
C ASP A 90 -5.42 4.32 -9.57
N GLU A 91 -6.36 4.77 -10.41
CA GLU A 91 -7.80 4.53 -10.23
C GLU A 91 -8.21 3.06 -10.36
N GLU A 92 -7.35 2.18 -10.90
CA GLU A 92 -7.62 0.74 -10.93
C GLU A 92 -7.32 0.07 -9.58
N CYS A 93 -6.68 0.78 -8.64
CA CYS A 93 -6.48 0.34 -7.27
C CYS A 93 -7.48 1.03 -6.34
N ASP A 94 -8.76 0.68 -6.51
CA ASP A 94 -9.92 1.31 -5.88
C ASP A 94 -10.57 0.48 -4.76
N ILE A 95 -9.97 -0.66 -4.38
CA ILE A 95 -10.50 -1.51 -3.32
C ILE A 95 -10.00 -1.00 -1.96
N PRO A 96 -10.89 -0.59 -1.05
CA PRO A 96 -10.50 -0.14 0.28
C PRO A 96 -9.97 -1.30 1.12
N CYS A 97 -8.98 -1.01 1.95
CA CYS A 97 -8.42 -1.98 2.89
C CYS A 97 -9.47 -2.40 3.95
N PRO A 98 -9.64 -3.70 4.24
CA PRO A 98 -10.65 -4.17 5.20
C PRO A 98 -10.39 -3.74 6.65
N GLY A 99 -9.12 -3.52 7.02
CA GLY A 99 -8.72 -3.04 8.35
C GLY A 99 -8.73 -1.52 8.49
N PHE A 100 -8.66 -0.78 7.37
CA PHE A 100 -8.61 0.67 7.38
C PHE A 100 -9.13 1.26 6.05
N ALA A 101 -10.44 1.50 5.97
CA ALA A 101 -11.14 1.78 4.71
C ALA A 101 -10.75 3.10 4.00
N THR A 102 -9.95 3.97 4.63
CA THR A 102 -9.43 5.18 3.99
C THR A 102 -8.15 4.93 3.18
N GLU A 103 -7.56 3.73 3.30
CA GLU A 103 -6.44 3.27 2.48
C GLU A 103 -6.93 2.36 1.35
N MET A 104 -6.21 2.35 0.23
CA MET A 104 -6.50 1.49 -0.92
C MET A 104 -5.54 0.30 -0.96
N CYS A 105 -6.11 -0.90 -0.87
CA CYS A 105 -5.42 -2.18 -0.92
C CYS A 105 -5.63 -2.80 -2.31
N GLY A 106 -5.07 -2.21 -3.36
CA GLY A 106 -5.15 -2.75 -4.71
C GLY A 106 -6.54 -2.64 -5.33
N GLY A 107 -6.83 -3.57 -6.24
CA GLY A 107 -8.05 -3.61 -7.05
C GLY A 107 -8.28 -5.01 -7.62
N VAL A 108 -9.29 -5.17 -8.49
CA VAL A 108 -9.54 -6.47 -9.14
C VAL A 108 -8.36 -6.84 -10.04
N LEU A 109 -7.58 -7.85 -9.64
CA LEU A 109 -6.31 -8.22 -10.29
C LEU A 109 -5.31 -7.05 -10.35
N ARG A 110 -5.31 -6.21 -9.30
CA ARG A 110 -4.40 -5.07 -9.15
C ARG A 110 -3.78 -5.02 -7.78
N LEU A 111 -2.54 -4.55 -7.72
CA LEU A 111 -1.73 -4.41 -6.52
C LEU A 111 -1.45 -2.91 -6.28
N SER A 112 -1.78 -2.40 -5.10
CA SER A 112 -1.23 -1.12 -4.64
C SER A 112 0.19 -1.40 -4.17
N VAL A 113 1.22 -0.88 -4.84
CA VAL A 113 2.61 -1.25 -4.51
C VAL A 113 3.34 -0.12 -3.78
N TYR A 114 4.06 -0.51 -2.74
CA TYR A 114 4.91 0.34 -1.91
C TYR A 114 6.34 -0.16 -1.97
N VAL A 115 7.29 0.78 -2.03
CA VAL A 115 8.72 0.50 -1.94
C VAL A 115 9.26 1.00 -0.61
N ASP A 116 10.14 0.22 0.01
CA ASP A 116 10.92 0.67 1.16
C ASP A 116 12.16 1.43 0.68
N GLU A 117 12.17 2.75 0.87
CA GLU A 117 13.27 3.63 0.50
C GLU A 117 14.52 3.41 1.36
N THR A 118 14.40 2.70 2.49
CA THR A 118 15.53 2.36 3.37
C THR A 118 16.11 0.98 3.11
N TYR A 119 15.56 0.23 2.15
CA TYR A 119 16.03 -1.10 1.83
C TYR A 119 17.50 -1.11 1.36
N LYS A 120 18.38 -1.58 2.25
CA LYS A 120 19.78 -1.89 1.96
C LYS A 120 19.83 -3.35 1.55
N GLN A 121 20.03 -3.63 0.26
CA GLN A 121 20.45 -4.98 -0.12
C GLN A 121 21.75 -5.28 0.62
N SER A 122 21.80 -6.41 1.34
CA SER A 122 23.00 -6.94 1.98
C SER A 122 23.99 -7.43 0.91
N ASN A 123 24.45 -6.51 0.07
CA ASN A 123 25.60 -6.60 -0.82
C ASN A 123 25.88 -5.20 -1.42
N ALA A 124 25.99 -4.18 -0.57
CA ALA A 124 26.71 -2.96 -0.92
C ALA A 124 28.17 -3.17 -0.51
N THR A 125 28.97 -3.78 -1.38
CA THR A 125 30.42 -3.70 -1.26
C THR A 125 30.80 -2.21 -1.26
N THR A 126 31.51 -1.82 -0.22
CA THR A 126 32.06 -0.51 0.05
C THR A 126 32.65 0.14 -1.21
N ASP A 127 32.04 1.20 -1.72
CA ASP A 127 32.76 2.19 -2.54
C ASP A 127 32.90 3.47 -1.73
N LEU A 128 34.10 3.66 -1.20
CA LEU A 128 34.55 4.87 -0.55
C LEU A 128 35.20 5.76 -1.62
N GLY A 129 34.47 6.78 -2.07
CA GLY A 129 35.05 7.94 -2.75
C GLY A 129 34.08 8.53 -3.77
N GLY A 130 33.58 9.75 -3.65
CA GLY A 130 33.81 10.87 -2.74
C GLY A 130 32.81 11.97 -3.14
N PRO A 131 32.80 13.14 -2.48
CA PRO A 131 31.84 14.19 -2.78
C PRO A 131 32.24 14.94 -4.05
N SER A 132 31.29 15.17 -4.95
CA SER A 132 31.36 16.31 -5.87
C SER A 132 29.99 16.95 -6.00
N SER A 133 29.77 17.85 -5.05
CA SER A 133 28.90 19.00 -5.20
C SER A 133 29.53 20.01 -6.17
N THR A 134 28.69 20.95 -6.64
CA THR A 134 28.95 22.16 -7.46
C THR A 134 28.70 21.93 -8.97
N THR A 135 27.88 22.70 -9.69
CA THR A 135 27.24 24.00 -9.41
C THR A 135 25.97 24.17 -10.27
N ALA A 136 24.99 24.90 -9.73
CA ALA A 136 23.85 25.49 -10.44
C ALA A 136 24.26 26.58 -11.46
N THR A 137 23.37 26.88 -12.43
CA THR A 137 23.07 28.18 -13.12
C THR A 137 22.20 27.81 -14.34
N SER A 138 20.86 27.91 -14.40
CA SER A 138 19.85 29.00 -14.28
C SER A 138 19.49 29.73 -15.60
N ALA A 139 18.15 29.86 -15.82
CA ALA A 139 17.41 30.81 -16.70
C ALA A 139 17.53 30.63 -18.23
N GLY A 140 16.53 30.82 -19.10
CA GLY A 140 15.14 31.35 -19.13
C GLY A 140 14.73 31.30 -20.63
N SER A 141 13.51 31.49 -21.13
CA SER A 141 12.28 32.15 -20.68
C SER A 141 11.13 31.80 -21.65
N GLN A 142 9.89 31.83 -21.14
CA GLN A 142 8.71 32.59 -21.62
C GLN A 142 8.65 32.92 -23.13
N GLY A 143 7.58 32.73 -23.91
CA GLY A 143 6.14 32.62 -23.64
C GLY A 143 5.40 33.44 -24.72
N THR A 144 4.24 33.00 -25.21
CA THR A 144 3.22 33.92 -25.78
C THR A 144 1.84 33.24 -25.74
N ALA A 145 0.86 33.99 -25.26
CA ALA A 145 -0.52 33.56 -25.05
C ALA A 145 -1.49 34.19 -26.08
N ALA A 146 -2.65 33.53 -26.20
CA ALA A 146 -4.00 34.05 -26.47
C ALA A 146 -4.38 34.43 -27.92
N PRO A 147 -5.68 34.70 -28.18
CA PRO A 147 -6.88 33.87 -27.97
C PRO A 147 -7.74 33.81 -29.26
N VAL A 148 -8.83 32.99 -29.30
CA VAL A 148 -10.05 33.11 -30.17
C VAL A 148 -10.71 31.73 -30.24
N SER A 149 -12.03 31.49 -30.27
CA SER A 149 -13.26 32.15 -29.82
C SER A 149 -14.34 31.06 -29.85
N THR A 150 -15.25 31.09 -28.87
CA THR A 150 -16.66 30.66 -28.87
C THR A 150 -17.23 29.92 -30.09
N THR A 151 -17.92 28.80 -29.85
CA THR A 151 -19.28 28.58 -30.38
C THR A 151 -20.09 27.72 -29.42
N SER A 152 -21.16 28.32 -28.89
CA SER A 152 -22.24 27.70 -28.15
C SER A 152 -23.07 26.79 -29.05
N SER A 153 -23.58 25.67 -28.53
CA SER A 153 -24.87 25.12 -28.98
C SER A 153 -25.51 24.37 -27.83
N ALA A 154 -26.55 25.01 -27.30
CA ALA A 154 -27.55 24.40 -26.46
C ALA A 154 -28.42 23.48 -27.32
N THR A 155 -28.69 22.28 -26.84
CA THR A 155 -29.85 21.49 -27.26
C THR A 155 -30.63 21.10 -26.02
N THR A 156 -31.93 21.37 -26.13
CA THR A 156 -33.00 21.35 -25.14
C THR A 156 -33.23 19.99 -24.46
N PRO A 157 -33.82 19.99 -23.25
CA PRO A 157 -34.34 18.78 -22.62
C PRO A 157 -35.68 18.39 -23.24
N THR A 158 -35.76 17.21 -23.84
CA THR A 158 -37.04 16.56 -24.16
C THR A 158 -37.49 15.72 -22.98
N THR A 159 -38.47 16.25 -22.26
CA THR A 159 -39.34 15.51 -21.36
C THR A 159 -40.40 14.79 -22.18
N ASP A 160 -40.40 13.45 -22.18
CA ASP A 160 -41.59 12.65 -22.50
C ASP A 160 -41.99 11.81 -21.27
N PRO A 161 -43.28 11.84 -20.87
CA PRO A 161 -43.81 11.08 -19.74
C PRO A 161 -44.21 9.67 -20.18
N VAL A 162 -43.58 8.64 -19.61
CA VAL A 162 -44.09 7.27 -19.73
C VAL A 162 -44.95 6.95 -18.52
N THR A 163 -46.25 7.06 -18.76
CA THR A 163 -47.38 6.60 -17.96
C THR A 163 -47.33 5.10 -17.68
N GLY A 164 -47.50 4.73 -16.41
CA GLY A 164 -48.38 3.65 -15.96
C GLY A 164 -47.94 2.19 -16.16
N GLY A 165 -47.73 1.48 -15.04
CA GLY A 165 -47.63 0.01 -15.04
C GLY A 165 -47.41 -0.58 -13.64
N ALA A 166 -48.48 -0.69 -12.86
CA ALA A 166 -48.52 -1.41 -11.60
C ALA A 166 -48.32 -2.93 -11.80
N GLY A 167 -47.49 -3.57 -10.97
CA GLY A 167 -47.20 -5.00 -11.09
C GLY A 167 -46.52 -5.63 -9.87
N LYS A 168 -47.27 -5.78 -8.77
CA LYS A 168 -47.34 -6.96 -7.88
C LYS A 168 -46.08 -7.49 -7.15
N LEU A 169 -46.07 -7.21 -5.84
CA LEU A 169 -46.01 -8.14 -4.69
C LEU A 169 -45.28 -9.49 -4.86
N GLY A 170 -44.16 -9.62 -4.14
CA GLY A 170 -43.63 -10.88 -3.57
C GLY A 170 -42.47 -10.50 -2.63
N GLY A 171 -42.50 -10.68 -1.32
CA GLY A 171 -43.19 -11.68 -0.52
C GLY A 171 -42.17 -12.68 0.04
N TYR A 172 -41.21 -12.23 0.86
CA TYR A 172 -40.32 -13.11 1.60
C TYR A 172 -40.44 -12.86 3.10
N GLY A 173 -41.31 -13.66 3.72
CA GLY A 173 -41.04 -14.40 4.95
C GLY A 173 -40.65 -13.62 6.21
N ALA A 174 -41.66 -13.16 6.94
CA ALA A 174 -41.60 -13.06 8.40
C ALA A 174 -41.84 -14.46 9.01
N LEU A 175 -40.87 -14.95 9.78
CA LEU A 175 -40.98 -16.08 10.73
C LEU A 175 -39.93 -15.81 11.82
N ALA A 176 -40.17 -15.95 13.12
CA ALA A 176 -41.35 -15.92 13.95
C ALA A 176 -40.78 -15.61 15.34
N ALA A 177 -41.36 -14.64 16.04
CA ALA A 177 -41.08 -14.47 17.46
C ALA A 177 -41.74 -15.64 18.20
N VAL A 178 -40.99 -16.34 19.06
CA VAL A 178 -41.55 -17.24 20.07
C VAL A 178 -41.14 -16.69 21.42
N ALA A 179 -42.06 -15.94 22.02
CA ALA A 179 -42.09 -15.67 23.45
C ALA A 179 -43.07 -16.64 24.09
N GLY A 180 -42.72 -17.14 25.27
CA GLY A 180 -43.54 -18.00 26.13
C GLY A 180 -42.69 -19.16 26.67
N LEU A 181 -42.76 -19.56 27.93
CA LEU A 181 -43.51 -19.11 29.09
C LEU A 181 -42.84 -19.80 30.31
N LEU A 182 -43.03 -19.20 31.48
CA LEU A 182 -42.81 -19.72 32.84
C LEU A 182 -43.14 -21.22 33.09
N VAL A 183 -42.71 -21.71 34.27
CA VAL A 183 -43.01 -22.96 35.02
C VAL A 183 -41.75 -23.86 35.05
N LEU A 184 -41.01 -24.10 36.14
CA LEU A 184 -41.26 -24.19 37.60
C LEU A 184 -40.10 -23.56 38.39
#